data_AF-A0A1R4EQ53-F1
#
_entry.id   AF-A0A1R4EQ53-F1
#
_cell.length_a   1.000
_cell.length_b   1.000
_cell.length_c   1.000
_cell.angle_alpha   90.00
_cell.angle_beta   90.00
_cell.angle_gamma   90.00
#
_symmetry.space_group_name_H-M   'P 1'
#
loop_
_entity.id
_entity.type
_entity.pdbx_description
1 polymer ?
#
loop_
_entity_poly.entity_id
_entity_poly.type
_entity_poly.pdbx_seq_one_letter_code
_entity_poly.pdbx_strand_id
1 'polypeptide(L)'
;MTRSTTTPLRASGAAAALATALILTACGDDDLAGEFSMTGALAEIPADASPDGGLVMAADLRAACEANGCDWPEDADDDPAVGEWLGTMSGIPQPGVPTPPPVVVALPGIIGSQSSLPAELADQLGFSALDVDTFAAVEAAPQSFTVVTGEGIADLLSDDLVETGDGIVSTSDADDLATDMDNSSPADPLGRAVHLAGDGDRIAVSLQTPLVEAWIDGPEATLADDESLASIAHALDDAGVVSAVLDTSGTRPVGVGWAVDDDQGSVGTIAFAYGSESEAESAVDELETLFTEGTDEFGRPLAERYALEGVATDGSVAVVTVGLEVPTVLLRDLTSRQTPFD
;
A
#
# COMPACT_ATOMS: atom_id res chain seq x y z
N MET A 1 -18.62 -45.60 56.92
CA MET A 1 -17.90 -44.37 56.54
C MET A 1 -17.22 -44.63 55.21
N THR A 2 -17.89 -44.29 54.11
CA THR A 2 -17.38 -44.45 52.75
C THR A 2 -17.87 -43.22 51.98
N ARG A 3 -16.99 -42.23 51.81
CA ARG A 3 -17.27 -41.02 51.04
C ARG A 3 -17.08 -41.35 49.56
N SER A 4 -18.16 -41.26 48.78
CA SER A 4 -18.09 -41.22 47.32
C SER A 4 -17.59 -39.84 46.90
N THR A 5 -16.48 -39.81 46.18
CA THR A 5 -15.99 -38.65 45.43
C THR A 5 -16.66 -38.65 44.06
N THR A 6 -17.50 -37.65 43.82
CA THR A 6 -18.13 -37.39 42.52
C THR A 6 -17.24 -36.40 41.75
N THR A 7 -16.61 -36.87 40.69
CA THR A 7 -15.85 -36.06 39.74
C THR A 7 -16.82 -35.35 38.78
N PRO A 8 -16.75 -34.02 38.59
CA PRO A 8 -17.56 -33.35 37.59
C PRO A 8 -16.96 -33.57 36.19
N LEU A 9 -17.78 -34.04 35.25
CA LEU A 9 -17.49 -34.00 33.82
C LEU A 9 -17.40 -32.53 33.38
N ARG A 10 -16.24 -32.12 32.87
CA ARG A 10 -16.13 -30.90 32.06
C ARG A 10 -16.67 -31.23 30.68
N ALA A 11 -17.79 -30.62 30.32
CA ALA A 11 -18.29 -30.59 28.96
C ALA A 11 -17.51 -29.49 28.21
N SER A 12 -16.61 -29.90 27.32
CA SER A 12 -16.03 -29.01 26.31
C SER A 12 -17.11 -28.77 25.26
N GLY A 13 -17.77 -27.61 25.34
CA GLY A 13 -18.66 -27.13 24.28
C GLY A 13 -17.81 -26.51 23.19
N ALA A 14 -17.70 -27.18 22.04
CA ALA A 14 -17.22 -26.58 20.81
C ALA A 14 -18.31 -25.59 20.33
N ALA A 15 -18.03 -24.30 20.45
CA ALA A 15 -18.81 -23.26 19.79
C ALA A 15 -18.29 -23.17 18.35
N ALA A 16 -18.98 -23.86 17.43
CA ALA A 16 -18.77 -23.64 16.00
C ALA A 16 -19.38 -22.29 15.64
N ALA A 17 -18.54 -21.25 15.52
CA ALA A 17 -18.90 -20.02 14.85
C ALA A 17 -18.96 -20.32 13.35
N LEU A 18 -20.17 -20.62 12.85
CA LEU A 18 -20.44 -20.66 11.42
C LEU A 18 -20.49 -19.21 10.93
N ALA A 19 -19.35 -18.65 10.50
CA ALA A 19 -19.33 -17.46 9.67
C ALA A 19 -20.04 -17.83 8.36
N THR A 20 -21.27 -17.32 8.21
CA THR A 20 -22.05 -17.54 7.00
C THR A 20 -21.53 -16.56 5.96
N ALA A 21 -20.57 -17.01 5.15
CA ALA A 21 -20.16 -16.31 3.94
C ALA A 21 -21.37 -16.22 3.01
N LEU A 22 -22.03 -15.05 3.00
CA LEU A 22 -23.02 -14.70 1.99
C LEU A 22 -22.26 -14.42 0.69
N ILE A 23 -22.06 -15.46 -0.11
CA ILE A 23 -21.61 -15.33 -1.51
C ILE A 23 -22.75 -14.65 -2.28
N LEU A 24 -22.74 -13.33 -2.31
CA LEU A 24 -23.49 -12.54 -3.29
C LEU A 24 -22.87 -12.82 -4.66
N THR A 25 -23.45 -13.78 -5.38
CA THR A 25 -23.19 -13.97 -6.81
C THR A 25 -23.88 -12.82 -7.55
N ALA A 26 -23.22 -11.67 -7.59
CA ALA A 26 -23.52 -10.59 -8.51
C ALA A 26 -23.01 -10.99 -9.90
N CYS A 27 -23.83 -11.71 -10.65
CA CYS A 27 -23.68 -11.78 -12.10
C CYS A 27 -24.28 -10.50 -12.69
N GLY A 28 -23.45 -9.60 -13.19
CA GLY A 28 -23.92 -8.40 -13.88
C GLY A 28 -22.80 -7.54 -14.45
N ASP A 29 -22.50 -7.81 -15.73
CA ASP A 29 -21.99 -6.90 -16.77
C ASP A 29 -20.58 -6.30 -16.69
N ASP A 30 -19.95 -6.29 -17.87
CA ASP A 30 -18.63 -5.78 -18.24
C ASP A 30 -18.39 -4.30 -17.87
N ASP A 31 -17.87 -4.02 -16.67
CA ASP A 31 -17.19 -2.77 -16.30
C ASP A 31 -15.88 -3.09 -15.54
N LEU A 32 -14.87 -3.59 -16.26
CA LEU A 32 -13.50 -3.75 -15.76
C LEU A 32 -12.57 -2.69 -16.39
N ALA A 33 -13.00 -1.44 -16.37
CA ALA A 33 -12.07 -0.34 -16.12
C ALA A 33 -11.81 -0.40 -14.61
N GLY A 34 -10.82 -1.22 -14.24
CA GLY A 34 -10.85 -2.06 -13.04
C GLY A 34 -10.80 -1.31 -11.71
N GLU A 35 -11.65 -1.73 -10.79
CA GLU A 35 -11.55 -1.39 -9.36
C GLU A 35 -10.12 -1.68 -8.84
N PHE A 36 -9.66 -0.87 -7.88
CA PHE A 36 -8.36 -1.05 -7.25
C PHE A 36 -8.19 -2.49 -6.72
N SER A 37 -7.01 -3.07 -7.00
CA SER A 37 -6.55 -4.31 -6.38
C SER A 37 -5.05 -4.28 -6.24
N MET A 38 -4.54 -4.85 -5.16
CA MET A 38 -3.13 -5.10 -4.95
C MET A 38 -2.56 -6.03 -6.02
N THR A 39 -3.33 -7.03 -6.48
CA THR A 39 -2.90 -7.91 -7.58
C THR A 39 -2.68 -7.11 -8.87
N GLY A 40 -3.59 -6.20 -9.21
CA GLY A 40 -3.43 -5.29 -10.35
C GLY A 40 -2.24 -4.34 -10.17
N ALA A 41 -2.08 -3.77 -8.97
CA ALA A 41 -0.96 -2.90 -8.65
C ALA A 41 0.41 -3.59 -8.81
N LEU A 42 0.55 -4.85 -8.39
CA LEU A 42 1.78 -5.62 -8.57
C LEU A 42 2.08 -5.92 -10.05
N ALA A 43 1.04 -6.05 -10.89
CA ALA A 43 1.19 -6.29 -12.32
C ALA A 43 1.70 -5.05 -13.08
N GLU A 44 1.60 -3.85 -12.49
CA GLU A 44 2.13 -2.62 -13.07
C GLU A 44 3.63 -2.42 -12.83
N ILE A 45 4.21 -3.12 -11.84
CA ILE A 45 5.59 -2.89 -11.42
C ILE A 45 6.52 -3.94 -12.06
N PRO A 46 7.48 -3.54 -12.92
CA PRO A 46 8.49 -4.46 -13.44
C PRO A 46 9.26 -5.14 -12.31
N ALA A 47 9.53 -6.45 -12.43
CA ALA A 47 10.26 -7.18 -11.39
C ALA A 47 11.67 -6.59 -11.11
N ASP A 48 12.31 -6.04 -12.14
CA ASP A 48 13.63 -5.40 -12.05
C ASP A 48 13.62 -4.04 -11.32
N ALA A 49 12.44 -3.50 -10.97
CA ALA A 49 12.32 -2.31 -10.14
C ALA A 49 12.61 -2.60 -8.64
N SER A 50 12.69 -3.88 -8.24
CA SER A 50 12.96 -4.30 -6.86
C SER A 50 13.89 -5.54 -6.77
N PRO A 51 15.11 -5.48 -7.34
CA PRO A 51 15.97 -6.66 -7.46
C PRO A 51 16.43 -7.22 -6.10
N ASP A 52 16.57 -6.34 -5.10
CA ASP A 52 16.97 -6.68 -3.73
C ASP A 52 15.80 -6.57 -2.73
N GLY A 53 14.57 -6.44 -3.24
CA GLY A 53 13.39 -6.09 -2.45
C GLY A 53 13.30 -4.59 -2.10
N GLY A 54 12.21 -4.21 -1.43
CA GLY A 54 11.93 -2.82 -1.08
C GLY A 54 10.56 -2.68 -0.41
N LEU A 55 10.07 -1.43 -0.35
CA LEU A 55 8.70 -1.14 0.06
C LEU A 55 7.84 -0.96 -1.19
N VAL A 56 6.88 -1.84 -1.38
CA VAL A 56 5.85 -1.70 -2.41
C VAL A 56 4.63 -1.05 -1.78
N MET A 57 4.07 -0.02 -2.41
CA MET A 57 2.92 0.73 -1.89
C MET A 57 1.88 0.83 -2.99
N ALA A 58 0.61 0.68 -2.65
CA ALA A 58 -0.48 0.88 -3.59
C ALA A 58 -1.71 1.41 -2.85
N ALA A 59 -2.46 2.31 -3.48
CA ALA A 59 -3.73 2.78 -2.93
C ALA A 59 -4.67 3.32 -4.00
N ASP A 60 -5.95 3.28 -3.68
CA ASP A 60 -7.02 4.09 -4.28
C ASP A 60 -7.18 5.37 -3.47
N LEU A 61 -6.79 6.51 -4.06
CA LEU A 61 -6.83 7.81 -3.39
C LEU A 61 -8.25 8.28 -3.13
N ARG A 62 -9.21 7.96 -4.02
CA ARG A 62 -10.61 8.35 -3.85
C ARG A 62 -11.28 7.54 -2.75
N ALA A 63 -11.11 6.22 -2.76
CA ALA A 63 -11.66 5.36 -1.74
C ALA A 63 -11.02 5.64 -0.36
N ALA A 64 -9.70 5.89 -0.31
CA ALA A 64 -9.04 6.31 0.92
C ALA A 64 -9.55 7.68 1.40
N CYS A 65 -9.82 8.63 0.48
CA CYS A 65 -10.35 9.92 0.87
C CYS A 65 -11.78 9.83 1.41
N GLU A 66 -12.64 9.06 0.74
CA GLU A 66 -14.01 8.79 1.19
C GLU A 66 -14.01 8.13 2.57
N ALA A 67 -13.19 7.09 2.77
CA ALA A 67 -13.03 6.41 4.05
C ALA A 67 -12.58 7.35 5.17
N ASN A 68 -11.70 8.30 4.84
CA ASN A 68 -11.20 9.29 5.78
C ASN A 68 -12.13 10.49 5.97
N GLY A 69 -13.22 10.58 5.21
CA GLY A 69 -14.12 11.72 5.20
C GLY A 69 -13.45 13.03 4.79
N CYS A 70 -12.44 12.98 3.91
CA CYS A 70 -11.86 14.21 3.37
C CYS A 70 -12.69 14.78 2.23
N ASP A 71 -12.60 16.10 2.10
CA ASP A 71 -13.09 16.81 0.91
C ASP A 71 -11.99 16.77 -0.16
N TRP A 72 -12.33 16.30 -1.36
CA TRP A 72 -11.43 16.33 -2.51
C TRP A 72 -11.21 17.79 -2.95
N PRO A 73 -9.96 18.29 -3.03
CA PRO A 73 -9.70 19.65 -3.48
C PRO A 73 -10.25 19.91 -4.90
N GLU A 74 -10.84 21.09 -5.11
CA GLU A 74 -11.39 21.47 -6.43
C GLU A 74 -10.31 22.00 -7.39
N ASP A 75 -9.16 22.42 -6.87
CA ASP A 75 -8.12 23.13 -7.60
C ASP A 75 -6.72 22.70 -7.11
N ALA A 76 -5.85 22.32 -8.04
CA ALA A 76 -4.47 21.96 -7.75
C ALA A 76 -3.62 23.18 -7.37
N ASP A 77 -4.04 24.39 -7.74
CA ASP A 77 -3.37 25.65 -7.42
C ASP A 77 -3.60 26.12 -5.97
N ASP A 78 -4.51 25.47 -5.23
CA ASP A 78 -4.73 25.73 -3.79
C ASP A 78 -3.77 24.87 -2.95
N ASP A 79 -2.49 25.23 -2.94
CA ASP A 79 -1.45 24.45 -2.24
C ASP A 79 -1.82 24.09 -0.79
N PRO A 80 -2.37 25.01 0.04
CA PRO A 80 -2.82 24.67 1.38
C PRO A 80 -3.89 23.57 1.40
N ALA A 81 -4.86 23.60 0.49
CA ALA A 81 -5.93 22.61 0.43
C ALA A 81 -5.40 21.24 0.01
N VAL A 82 -4.55 21.17 -1.02
CA VAL A 82 -3.92 19.92 -1.48
C VAL A 82 -3.02 19.33 -0.39
N GLY A 83 -2.21 20.16 0.27
CA GLY A 83 -1.35 19.74 1.38
C GLY A 83 -2.14 19.21 2.59
N GLU A 84 -3.26 19.84 2.95
CA GLU A 84 -4.16 19.36 4.01
C GLU A 84 -4.84 18.04 3.64
N TRP A 85 -5.28 17.91 2.39
CA TRP A 85 -5.90 16.69 1.85
C TRP A 85 -4.93 15.49 1.87
N LEU A 86 -3.74 15.61 1.28
CA LEU A 86 -2.70 14.58 1.33
C LEU A 86 -2.25 14.30 2.78
N GLY A 87 -2.15 15.35 3.59
CA GLY A 87 -1.84 15.27 5.02
C GLY A 87 -2.84 14.39 5.78
N THR A 88 -4.13 14.52 5.49
CA THR A 88 -5.20 13.71 6.06
C THR A 88 -5.03 12.23 5.74
N MET A 89 -4.67 11.87 4.51
CA MET A 89 -4.52 10.46 4.10
C MET A 89 -3.23 9.80 4.61
N SER A 90 -2.14 10.56 4.74
CA SER A 90 -0.84 10.02 5.19
C SER A 90 -0.81 9.56 6.66
N GLY A 91 -1.85 9.88 7.44
CA GLY A 91 -1.90 9.60 8.88
C GLY A 91 -0.94 10.43 9.73
N ILE A 92 -0.27 11.42 9.14
CA ILE A 92 0.56 12.37 9.88
C ILE A 92 -0.35 13.20 10.80
N PRO A 93 -0.10 13.23 12.12
CA PRO A 93 -0.93 14.01 13.05
C PRO A 93 -0.95 15.50 12.67
N GLN A 94 -2.12 16.01 12.31
CA GLN A 94 -2.31 17.43 12.00
C GLN A 94 -2.77 18.20 13.24
N PRO A 95 -2.22 19.40 13.53
CA PRO A 95 -2.68 20.22 14.63
C PRO A 95 -4.16 20.58 14.49
N GLY A 96 -4.98 20.17 15.47
CA GLY A 96 -6.41 20.49 15.48
C GLY A 96 -7.32 19.43 14.85
N VAL A 97 -6.74 18.36 14.28
CA VAL A 97 -7.49 17.17 13.83
C VAL A 97 -7.55 16.17 15.00
N PRO A 98 -8.72 15.95 15.61
CA PRO A 98 -8.82 15.25 16.90
C PRO A 98 -8.77 13.72 16.79
N THR A 99 -8.95 13.15 15.60
CA THR A 99 -8.98 11.70 15.37
C THR A 99 -8.01 11.33 14.24
N PRO A 100 -7.23 10.24 14.40
CA PRO A 100 -6.44 9.73 13.29
C PRO A 100 -7.37 9.26 12.16
N PRO A 101 -6.92 9.33 10.90
CA PRO A 101 -7.70 8.83 9.77
C PRO A 101 -7.86 7.31 9.88
N PRO A 102 -9.02 6.74 9.56
CA PRO A 102 -9.21 5.29 9.57
C PRO A 102 -8.37 4.54 8.54
N VAL A 103 -8.01 5.18 7.41
CA VAL A 103 -7.14 4.61 6.38
C VAL A 103 -5.85 5.43 6.28
N VAL A 104 -4.72 4.72 6.19
CA VAL A 104 -3.41 5.33 5.97
C VAL A 104 -2.95 5.04 4.56
N VAL A 105 -2.51 6.06 3.84
CA VAL A 105 -1.90 5.96 2.52
C VAL A 105 -0.40 6.25 2.63
N ALA A 106 0.43 5.26 2.30
CA ALA A 106 1.87 5.46 2.16
C ALA A 106 2.15 6.09 0.79
N LEU A 107 2.35 7.40 0.77
CA LEU A 107 2.56 8.16 -0.46
C LEU A 107 3.98 7.94 -1.00
N PRO A 108 4.16 7.49 -2.25
CA PRO A 108 5.47 7.42 -2.90
C PRO A 108 6.05 8.82 -3.11
N GLY A 109 7.37 8.92 -3.32
CA GLY A 109 8.07 10.21 -3.35
C GLY A 109 7.42 11.26 -4.28
N ILE A 110 6.98 10.84 -5.47
CA ILE A 110 6.39 11.74 -6.49
C ILE A 110 5.01 12.28 -6.11
N ILE A 111 4.23 11.53 -5.32
CA ILE A 111 2.93 12.00 -4.81
C ILE A 111 3.14 12.77 -3.50
N GLY A 112 4.00 12.24 -2.63
CA GLY A 112 4.32 12.85 -1.34
C GLY A 112 4.94 14.25 -1.46
N SER A 113 5.75 14.51 -2.49
CA SER A 113 6.34 15.84 -2.74
C SER A 113 5.28 16.92 -3.02
N GLN A 114 4.14 16.55 -3.60
CA GLN A 114 3.02 17.47 -3.89
C GLN A 114 2.35 18.01 -2.63
N SER A 115 2.55 17.40 -1.47
CA SER A 115 2.08 17.97 -0.20
C SER A 115 2.72 19.33 0.12
N SER A 116 3.87 19.64 -0.47
CA SER A 116 4.64 20.86 -0.20
C SER A 116 4.69 21.85 -1.36
N LEU A 117 4.60 21.36 -2.60
CA LEU A 117 4.74 22.14 -3.84
C LEU A 117 3.81 21.58 -4.95
N PRO A 118 2.47 21.52 -4.73
CA PRO A 118 1.57 20.86 -5.67
C PRO A 118 1.49 21.60 -7.01
N ALA A 119 1.29 22.93 -6.99
CA ALA A 119 1.23 23.72 -8.22
C ALA A 119 2.54 23.66 -9.02
N GLU A 120 3.71 23.81 -8.36
CA GLU A 120 4.98 23.77 -9.08
C GLU A 120 5.31 22.40 -9.66
N LEU A 121 4.90 21.30 -9.00
CA LEU A 121 5.07 19.97 -9.55
C LEU A 121 4.09 19.70 -10.71
N ALA A 122 2.84 20.15 -10.58
CA ALA A 122 1.85 20.04 -11.65
C ALA A 122 2.28 20.82 -12.90
N ASP A 123 2.79 22.04 -12.74
CA ASP A 123 3.38 22.83 -13.83
C ASP A 123 4.56 22.09 -14.48
N GLN A 124 5.43 21.45 -13.68
CA GLN A 124 6.61 20.75 -14.18
C GLN A 124 6.25 19.46 -14.93
N LEU A 125 5.38 18.62 -14.38
CA LEU A 125 5.09 17.27 -14.90
C LEU A 125 3.89 17.25 -15.83
N GLY A 126 2.98 18.21 -15.69
CA GLY A 126 1.71 18.29 -16.42
C GLY A 126 0.52 17.67 -15.69
N PHE A 127 0.73 16.89 -14.62
CA PHE A 127 -0.34 16.30 -13.81
C PHE A 127 -0.13 16.57 -12.32
N SER A 128 -1.23 16.56 -11.57
CA SER A 128 -1.28 16.71 -10.12
C SER A 128 -1.77 15.43 -9.43
N ALA A 129 -1.63 15.35 -8.11
CA ALA A 129 -2.20 14.27 -7.31
C ALA A 129 -3.74 14.23 -7.37
N LEU A 130 -4.40 15.31 -7.78
CA LEU A 130 -5.86 15.35 -7.99
C LEU A 130 -6.29 14.62 -9.27
N ASP A 131 -5.36 14.40 -10.20
CA ASP A 131 -5.59 13.65 -11.44
C ASP A 131 -5.37 12.14 -11.23
N VAL A 132 -4.88 11.73 -10.05
CA VAL A 132 -4.56 10.34 -9.73
C VAL A 132 -5.73 9.68 -8.99
N ASP A 133 -6.27 8.62 -9.58
CA ASP A 133 -7.26 7.75 -8.96
C ASP A 133 -6.57 6.68 -8.11
N THR A 134 -5.63 5.93 -8.69
CA THR A 134 -4.85 4.91 -7.99
C THR A 134 -3.36 4.99 -8.32
N PHE A 135 -2.51 4.46 -7.45
CA PHE A 135 -1.08 4.29 -7.74
C PHE A 135 -0.56 2.92 -7.29
N ALA A 136 0.54 2.51 -7.92
CA ALA A 136 1.39 1.40 -7.51
C ALA A 136 2.85 1.88 -7.56
N ALA A 137 3.60 1.67 -6.49
CA ALA A 137 4.97 2.16 -6.38
C ALA A 137 5.88 1.17 -5.68
N VAL A 138 7.16 1.22 -6.01
CA VAL A 138 8.22 0.59 -5.24
C VAL A 138 9.32 1.60 -4.92
N GLU A 139 9.73 1.62 -3.65
CA GLU A 139 10.83 2.42 -3.14
C GLU A 139 11.93 1.48 -2.63
N ALA A 140 13.04 1.43 -3.37
CA ALA A 140 14.19 0.56 -3.12
C ALA A 140 15.48 1.31 -3.43
N ALA A 141 15.89 2.22 -2.53
CA ALA A 141 17.01 3.13 -2.78
C ALA A 141 18.26 2.42 -3.35
N PRO A 142 18.87 2.94 -4.43
CA PRO A 142 18.61 4.25 -5.05
C PRO A 142 17.46 4.27 -6.06
N GLN A 143 16.78 3.14 -6.27
CA GLN A 143 15.74 2.97 -7.28
C GLN A 143 14.37 3.36 -6.72
N SER A 144 13.58 4.00 -7.56
CA SER A 144 12.15 4.20 -7.34
C SER A 144 11.43 4.03 -8.67
N PHE A 145 10.24 3.46 -8.60
CA PHE A 145 9.35 3.31 -9.74
C PHE A 145 7.92 3.51 -9.25
N THR A 146 7.14 4.29 -9.97
CA THR A 146 5.75 4.58 -9.62
C THR A 146 4.92 4.59 -10.88
N VAL A 147 3.80 3.86 -10.87
CA VAL A 147 2.74 3.98 -11.86
C VAL A 147 1.58 4.68 -11.18
N VAL A 148 1.12 5.77 -11.79
CA VAL A 148 -0.13 6.43 -11.42
C VAL A 148 -1.17 6.18 -12.50
N THR A 149 -2.43 6.15 -12.09
CA THR A 149 -3.57 5.93 -12.98
C THR A 149 -4.61 7.01 -12.78
N GLY A 150 -5.27 7.42 -13.86
CA GLY A 150 -6.29 8.47 -13.85
C GLY A 150 -6.81 8.72 -15.26
N GLU A 151 -8.07 9.14 -15.38
CA GLU A 151 -8.72 9.37 -16.68
C GLU A 151 -7.92 10.33 -17.58
N GLY A 152 -7.40 9.81 -18.69
CA GLY A 152 -6.62 10.58 -19.66
C GLY A 152 -5.34 11.20 -19.11
N ILE A 153 -4.81 10.70 -17.98
CA ILE A 153 -3.71 11.35 -17.28
C ILE A 153 -2.44 11.47 -18.15
N ALA A 154 -2.20 10.53 -19.07
CA ALA A 154 -1.05 10.59 -19.99
C ALA A 154 -1.11 11.79 -20.94
N ASP A 155 -2.32 12.24 -21.33
CA ASP A 155 -2.52 13.40 -22.20
C ASP A 155 -2.25 14.73 -21.47
N LEU A 156 -2.05 14.69 -20.16
CA LEU A 156 -1.75 15.86 -19.33
C LEU A 156 -0.25 16.19 -19.26
N LEU A 157 0.65 15.28 -19.67
CA LEU A 157 2.10 15.49 -19.55
C LEU A 157 2.56 16.82 -20.16
N SER A 158 3.43 17.53 -19.43
CA SER A 158 3.85 18.88 -19.79
C SER A 158 4.66 18.92 -21.09
N ASP A 159 4.33 19.87 -21.97
CA ASP A 159 5.07 20.16 -23.21
C ASP A 159 6.51 20.67 -22.95
N ASP A 160 6.83 21.08 -21.71
CA ASP A 160 8.16 21.56 -21.31
C ASP A 160 9.14 20.42 -20.96
N LEU A 161 8.67 19.18 -20.89
CA LEU A 161 9.52 18.01 -20.63
C LEU A 161 10.44 17.71 -21.84
N VAL A 162 11.63 17.19 -21.54
CA VAL A 162 12.63 16.83 -22.55
C VAL A 162 12.28 15.47 -23.16
N GLU A 163 11.97 15.42 -24.46
CA GLU A 163 11.85 14.15 -25.18
C GLU A 163 13.21 13.41 -25.22
N THR A 164 13.27 12.22 -24.61
CA THR A 164 14.48 11.39 -24.60
C THR A 164 14.46 10.28 -25.65
N GLY A 165 13.28 9.96 -26.19
CA GLY A 165 13.07 8.95 -27.23
C GLY A 165 11.99 7.92 -26.85
N ASP A 166 11.45 7.21 -27.84
CA ASP A 166 10.55 6.06 -27.65
C ASP A 166 9.33 6.30 -26.73
N GLY A 167 8.81 7.53 -26.74
CA GLY A 167 7.66 7.93 -25.91
C GLY A 167 8.01 8.30 -24.47
N ILE A 168 9.30 8.34 -24.13
CA ILE A 168 9.81 8.77 -22.83
C ILE A 168 10.15 10.26 -22.86
N VAL A 169 9.73 10.93 -21.80
CA VAL A 169 10.04 12.33 -21.51
C VAL A 169 10.75 12.45 -20.16
N SER A 170 11.49 13.52 -19.94
CA SER A 170 12.29 13.71 -18.73
C SER A 170 12.27 15.16 -18.24
N THR A 171 12.43 15.36 -16.94
CA THR A 171 12.60 16.69 -16.35
C THR A 171 13.92 17.38 -16.72
N SER A 172 14.92 16.61 -17.19
CA SER A 172 16.21 17.14 -17.68
C SER A 172 16.90 16.16 -18.65
N ASP A 173 17.98 16.61 -19.28
CA ASP A 173 18.85 15.78 -20.14
C ASP A 173 20.00 15.09 -19.37
N ALA A 174 19.94 15.08 -18.04
CA ALA A 174 20.96 14.44 -17.21
C ALA A 174 20.90 12.90 -17.32
N ASP A 175 22.06 12.26 -17.14
CA ASP A 175 22.15 10.80 -17.06
C ASP A 175 21.38 10.26 -15.83
N ASP A 176 20.84 9.05 -15.93
CA ASP A 176 20.16 8.35 -14.83
C ASP A 176 20.95 8.46 -13.51
N LEU A 177 20.23 8.83 -12.44
CA LEU A 177 20.76 9.00 -11.08
C LEU A 177 21.88 10.04 -10.91
N ALA A 178 22.29 10.76 -11.96
CA ALA A 178 23.28 11.81 -11.87
C ALA A 178 22.73 12.98 -11.04
N THR A 179 23.43 13.32 -9.95
CA THR A 179 23.03 14.40 -9.05
C THR A 179 23.57 15.74 -9.55
N ASP A 180 22.69 16.73 -9.67
CA ASP A 180 23.04 18.11 -10.01
C ASP A 180 22.24 19.12 -9.17
N MET A 181 22.78 19.47 -8.01
CA MET A 181 22.10 20.39 -7.09
C MET A 181 21.92 21.81 -7.64
N ASP A 182 22.65 22.21 -8.70
CA ASP A 182 22.44 23.51 -9.34
C ASP A 182 21.17 23.50 -10.22
N ASN A 183 20.66 22.31 -10.56
CA ASN A 183 19.45 22.05 -11.34
C ASN A 183 18.40 21.27 -10.53
N SER A 184 18.29 21.52 -9.22
CA SER A 184 17.24 20.94 -8.40
C SER A 184 15.84 21.36 -8.86
N SER A 185 14.86 20.48 -8.69
CA SER A 185 13.47 20.71 -9.09
C SER A 185 12.48 20.20 -8.05
N PRO A 186 11.20 20.59 -8.12
CA PRO A 186 10.14 20.02 -7.28
C PRO A 186 10.06 18.49 -7.37
N ALA A 187 10.23 17.92 -8.56
CA ALA A 187 10.18 16.47 -8.78
C ALA A 187 11.37 15.71 -8.16
N ASP A 188 12.56 16.33 -8.15
CA ASP A 188 13.75 15.77 -7.51
C ASP A 188 14.65 16.88 -6.92
N PRO A 189 14.68 17.05 -5.59
CA PRO A 189 15.48 18.07 -4.92
C PRO A 189 17.00 17.88 -5.07
N LEU A 190 17.45 16.71 -5.52
CA LEU A 190 18.87 16.43 -5.81
C LEU A 190 19.23 16.77 -7.27
N GLY A 191 18.27 17.24 -8.07
CA GLY A 191 18.42 17.61 -9.47
C GLY A 191 18.72 16.42 -10.38
N ARG A 192 18.29 15.22 -9.99
CA ARG A 192 18.34 14.04 -10.86
C ARG A 192 17.23 14.12 -11.91
N ALA A 193 17.48 13.53 -13.07
CA ALA A 193 16.45 13.35 -14.08
C ALA A 193 15.32 12.44 -13.53
N VAL A 194 14.08 12.86 -13.76
CA VAL A 194 12.88 12.07 -13.52
C VAL A 194 12.28 11.77 -14.89
N HIS A 195 12.20 10.49 -15.22
CA HIS A 195 11.72 9.96 -16.49
C HIS A 195 10.27 9.54 -16.37
N LEU A 196 9.48 9.88 -17.37
CA LEU A 196 8.05 9.59 -17.43
C LEU A 196 7.70 8.97 -18.78
N ALA A 197 6.69 8.10 -18.78
CA ALA A 197 6.01 7.68 -19.99
C ALA A 197 4.53 7.47 -19.72
N GLY A 198 3.70 7.86 -20.69
CA GLY A 198 2.25 7.73 -20.62
C GLY A 198 1.72 6.63 -21.53
N ASP A 199 0.68 5.94 -21.07
CA ASP A 199 -0.13 4.99 -21.86
C ASP A 199 -1.61 5.13 -21.47
N GLY A 200 -2.32 6.01 -22.20
CA GLY A 200 -3.75 6.29 -21.97
C GLY A 200 -4.03 6.84 -20.57
N ASP A 201 -4.60 6.00 -19.71
CA ASP A 201 -5.01 6.36 -18.35
C ASP A 201 -3.90 6.11 -17.31
N ARG A 202 -2.64 5.96 -17.75
CA ARG A 202 -1.52 5.58 -16.88
C ARG A 202 -0.25 6.37 -17.19
N ILE A 203 0.53 6.69 -16.16
CA ILE A 203 1.90 7.22 -16.29
C ILE A 203 2.85 6.40 -15.42
N ALA A 204 3.95 5.92 -15.99
CA ALA A 204 5.10 5.41 -15.24
C ALA A 204 6.12 6.53 -14.98
N VAL A 205 6.70 6.54 -13.79
CA VAL A 205 7.68 7.51 -13.30
C VAL A 205 8.87 6.78 -12.67
N SER A 206 10.09 7.12 -13.06
CA SER A 206 11.31 6.58 -12.46
C SER A 206 12.50 7.54 -12.55
N LEU A 207 13.52 7.29 -11.74
CA LEU A 207 14.83 7.94 -11.85
C LEU A 207 15.79 7.22 -12.81
N GLN A 208 15.31 6.16 -13.48
CA GLN A 208 16.10 5.34 -14.40
C GLN A 208 15.32 5.10 -15.69
N THR A 209 15.92 5.46 -16.82
CA THR A 209 15.33 5.27 -18.15
C THR A 209 14.98 3.79 -18.43
N PRO A 210 15.83 2.78 -18.12
CA PRO A 210 15.53 1.38 -18.42
C PRO A 210 14.25 0.82 -17.77
N LEU A 211 13.83 1.35 -16.61
CA LEU A 211 12.60 0.89 -15.94
C LEU A 211 11.35 1.41 -16.67
N VAL A 212 11.40 2.65 -17.16
CA VAL A 212 10.31 3.24 -17.95
C VAL A 212 10.22 2.58 -19.33
N GLU A 213 11.37 2.33 -19.98
CA GLU A 213 11.45 1.57 -21.23
C GLU A 213 10.81 0.17 -21.07
N ALA A 214 11.22 -0.57 -20.04
CA ALA A 214 10.69 -1.90 -19.78
C ALA A 214 9.16 -1.91 -19.54
N TRP A 215 8.63 -0.87 -18.91
CA TRP A 215 7.19 -0.75 -18.69
C TRP A 215 6.43 -0.49 -19.99
N ILE A 216 6.89 0.45 -20.84
CA ILE A 216 6.26 0.73 -22.14
C ILE A 216 6.31 -0.48 -23.07
N ASP A 217 7.45 -1.17 -23.11
CA ASP A 217 7.65 -2.33 -23.98
C ASP A 217 6.85 -3.55 -23.52
N GLY A 218 6.34 -3.53 -22.29
CA GLY A 218 5.73 -4.66 -21.60
C GLY A 218 6.81 -5.51 -20.93
N PRO A 219 6.92 -5.48 -19.59
CA PRO A 219 8.03 -6.14 -18.90
C PRO A 219 7.96 -7.66 -19.06
N GLU A 220 9.13 -8.32 -19.10
CA GLU A 220 9.20 -9.80 -19.19
C GLU A 220 8.59 -10.48 -17.96
N ALA A 221 8.68 -9.82 -16.80
CA ALA A 221 8.10 -10.22 -15.54
C ALA A 221 7.76 -8.98 -14.69
N THR A 222 6.73 -9.11 -13.88
CA THR A 222 6.22 -8.11 -12.94
C THR A 222 6.34 -8.62 -11.51
N LEU A 223 6.08 -7.77 -10.51
CA LEU A 223 6.01 -8.23 -9.13
C LEU A 223 4.84 -9.21 -8.89
N ALA A 224 3.80 -9.19 -9.74
CA ALA A 224 2.70 -10.16 -9.66
C ALA A 224 3.10 -11.58 -10.08
N ASP A 225 4.24 -11.76 -10.75
CA ASP A 225 4.75 -13.08 -11.14
C ASP A 225 5.49 -13.80 -10.00
N ASP A 226 5.79 -13.11 -8.89
CA ASP A 226 6.30 -13.74 -7.67
C ASP A 226 5.15 -14.39 -6.89
N GLU A 227 5.20 -15.72 -6.73
CA GLU A 227 4.12 -16.49 -6.08
C GLU A 227 3.83 -16.02 -4.64
N SER A 228 4.84 -15.57 -3.89
CA SER A 228 4.65 -15.10 -2.51
C SER A 228 3.98 -13.73 -2.48
N LEU A 229 4.39 -12.81 -3.35
CA LEU A 229 3.78 -11.49 -3.45
C LEU A 229 2.35 -11.57 -4.00
N ALA A 230 2.12 -12.41 -5.01
CA ALA A 230 0.79 -12.66 -5.56
C ALA A 230 -0.17 -13.21 -4.50
N SER A 231 0.30 -14.14 -3.66
CA SER A 231 -0.53 -14.69 -2.58
C SER A 231 -0.85 -13.64 -1.51
N ILE A 232 0.11 -12.78 -1.14
CA ILE A 232 -0.13 -11.66 -0.23
C ILE A 232 -1.14 -10.69 -0.84
N ALA A 233 -0.98 -10.33 -2.11
CA ALA A 233 -1.87 -9.42 -2.81
C ALA A 233 -3.30 -9.96 -2.86
N HIS A 234 -3.47 -11.25 -3.17
CA HIS A 234 -4.78 -11.89 -3.15
C HIS A 234 -5.46 -11.83 -1.77
N ALA A 235 -4.71 -12.12 -0.71
CA ALA A 235 -5.22 -12.05 0.65
C ALA A 235 -5.62 -10.62 1.07
N LEU A 236 -4.91 -9.60 0.57
CA LEU A 236 -5.25 -8.19 0.78
C LEU A 236 -6.47 -7.75 -0.03
N ASP A 237 -6.59 -8.24 -1.27
CA ASP A 237 -7.74 -7.99 -2.15
C ASP A 237 -9.01 -8.60 -1.55
N ASP A 238 -8.94 -9.85 -1.06
CA ASP A 238 -10.04 -10.53 -0.37
C ASP A 238 -10.46 -9.81 0.92
N ALA A 239 -9.54 -9.10 1.56
CA ALA A 239 -9.82 -8.26 2.72
C ALA A 239 -10.40 -6.88 2.35
N GLY A 240 -10.52 -6.55 1.05
CA GLY A 240 -11.09 -5.30 0.56
C GLY A 240 -10.30 -4.06 0.98
N VAL A 241 -8.97 -4.17 1.09
CA VAL A 241 -8.14 -3.02 1.46
C VAL A 241 -8.10 -1.99 0.33
N VAL A 242 -8.10 -0.71 0.69
CA VAL A 242 -8.03 0.41 -0.28
C VAL A 242 -6.65 1.06 -0.32
N SER A 243 -5.77 0.67 0.59
CA SER A 243 -4.37 1.07 0.69
C SER A 243 -3.57 -0.06 1.29
N ALA A 244 -2.38 -0.31 0.75
CA ALA A 244 -1.51 -1.38 1.20
C ALA A 244 -0.02 -1.02 1.07
N VAL A 245 0.79 -1.64 1.92
CA VAL A 245 2.26 -1.61 1.87
C VAL A 245 2.80 -3.03 2.06
N LEU A 246 3.71 -3.46 1.19
CA LEU A 246 4.44 -4.71 1.31
C LEU A 246 5.92 -4.41 1.57
N ASP A 247 6.50 -5.05 2.58
CA ASP A 247 7.97 -5.14 2.72
C ASP A 247 8.44 -6.45 2.08
N THR A 248 9.20 -6.33 1.00
CA THR A 248 9.78 -7.46 0.24
C THR A 248 11.27 -7.64 0.52
N SER A 249 11.86 -6.82 1.38
CA SER A 249 13.30 -6.83 1.71
C SER A 249 13.68 -7.75 2.88
N GLY A 250 12.70 -8.42 3.48
CA GLY A 250 12.87 -9.40 4.55
C GLY A 250 13.22 -10.82 4.04
N THR A 251 13.47 -11.75 4.96
CA THR A 251 13.57 -13.19 4.62
C THR A 251 12.23 -13.77 4.18
N ARG A 252 11.15 -13.06 4.49
CA ARG A 252 9.77 -13.40 4.21
C ARG A 252 9.03 -12.10 3.90
N PRO A 253 8.39 -11.99 2.73
CA PRO A 253 7.55 -10.85 2.43
C PRO A 253 6.37 -10.76 3.40
N VAL A 254 5.99 -9.53 3.72
CA VAL A 254 4.81 -9.23 4.54
C VAL A 254 4.07 -8.04 3.95
N GLY A 255 2.75 -8.15 3.87
CA GLY A 255 1.86 -7.07 3.47
C GLY A 255 1.04 -6.56 4.65
N VAL A 256 0.80 -5.25 4.70
CA VAL A 256 -0.20 -4.63 5.55
C VAL A 256 -1.16 -3.83 4.68
N GLY A 257 -2.44 -3.84 5.02
CA GLY A 257 -3.44 -3.03 4.34
C GLY A 257 -4.48 -2.47 5.28
N TRP A 258 -5.14 -1.41 4.83
CA TRP A 258 -6.14 -0.67 5.58
C TRP A 258 -7.48 -0.68 4.85
N ALA A 259 -8.54 -0.88 5.63
CA ALA A 259 -9.93 -0.78 5.22
C ALA A 259 -10.75 -0.10 6.34
N VAL A 260 -12.00 0.21 6.04
CA VAL A 260 -13.02 0.62 7.02
C VAL A 260 -14.04 -0.49 7.21
N ASP A 261 -14.46 -0.73 8.45
CA ASP A 261 -15.60 -1.59 8.73
C ASP A 261 -16.95 -0.86 8.54
N ASP A 262 -18.06 -1.59 8.71
CA ASP A 262 -19.42 -1.06 8.60
C ASP A 262 -19.73 0.08 9.60
N ASP A 263 -19.00 0.11 10.73
CA ASP A 263 -19.12 1.13 11.78
C ASP A 263 -18.10 2.29 11.60
N GLN A 264 -17.38 2.31 10.47
CA GLN A 264 -16.28 3.25 10.13
C GLN A 264 -15.06 3.14 11.05
N GLY A 265 -14.92 2.03 11.77
CA GLY A 265 -13.70 1.65 12.47
C GLY A 265 -12.59 1.32 11.49
N SER A 266 -11.35 1.66 11.89
CA SER A 266 -10.17 1.27 11.12
C SER A 266 -9.88 -0.21 11.32
N VAL A 267 -9.85 -0.95 10.22
CA VAL A 267 -9.45 -2.36 10.17
C VAL A 267 -8.11 -2.47 9.45
N GLY A 268 -7.18 -3.14 10.11
CA GLY A 268 -5.89 -3.51 9.55
C GLY A 268 -5.85 -4.99 9.19
N THR A 269 -5.32 -5.29 8.01
CA THR A 269 -5.00 -6.65 7.57
C THR A 269 -3.49 -6.81 7.49
N ILE A 270 -2.96 -7.88 8.07
CA ILE A 270 -1.53 -8.23 7.98
C ILE A 270 -1.42 -9.62 7.33
N ALA A 271 -0.72 -9.70 6.22
CA ALA A 271 -0.54 -10.91 5.42
C ALA A 271 0.92 -11.36 5.44
N PHE A 272 1.21 -12.49 6.08
CA PHE A 272 2.54 -13.09 6.17
C PHE A 272 2.67 -14.25 5.18
N ALA A 273 3.61 -14.18 4.22
CA ALA A 273 3.87 -15.31 3.32
C ALA A 273 4.62 -16.45 4.03
N TYR A 274 4.31 -17.70 3.76
CA TYR A 274 5.04 -18.88 4.23
C TYR A 274 5.49 -19.74 3.06
N GLY A 275 6.39 -20.69 3.30
CA GLY A 275 6.88 -21.59 2.24
C GLY A 275 5.83 -22.60 1.79
N SER A 276 4.74 -22.78 2.55
CA SER A 276 3.61 -23.63 2.19
C SER A 276 2.37 -23.33 3.03
N GLU A 277 1.22 -23.82 2.57
CA GLU A 277 -0.05 -23.80 3.32
C GLU A 277 0.08 -24.43 4.71
N SER A 278 0.72 -25.60 4.83
CA SER A 278 0.90 -26.26 6.13
C SER A 278 1.75 -25.45 7.12
N GLU A 279 2.71 -24.65 6.62
CA GLU A 279 3.49 -23.75 7.47
C GLU A 279 2.66 -22.55 7.94
N ALA A 280 1.84 -21.97 7.04
CA ALA A 280 0.91 -20.91 7.39
C ALA A 280 -0.13 -21.38 8.43
N GLU A 281 -0.73 -22.55 8.24
CA GLU A 281 -1.67 -23.17 9.19
C GLU A 281 -1.02 -23.40 10.56
N SER A 282 0.23 -23.84 10.59
CA SER A 282 0.97 -24.08 11.83
C SER A 282 1.29 -22.78 12.59
N ALA A 283 1.29 -21.64 11.90
CA ALA A 283 1.57 -20.34 12.49
C ALA A 283 0.35 -19.65 13.11
N VAL A 284 -0.88 -20.12 12.83
CA VAL A 284 -2.12 -19.50 13.32
C VAL A 284 -2.13 -19.38 14.84
N ASP A 285 -1.94 -20.49 15.57
CA ASP A 285 -1.93 -20.51 17.04
C ASP A 285 -0.81 -19.60 17.61
N GLU A 286 0.34 -19.54 16.92
CA GLU A 286 1.48 -18.70 17.32
C GLU A 286 1.15 -17.22 17.15
N LEU A 287 0.55 -16.84 16.01
CA LEU A 287 0.13 -15.46 15.74
C LEU A 287 -0.99 -15.03 16.70
N GLU A 288 -2.00 -15.88 16.94
CA GLU A 288 -3.03 -15.58 17.94
C GLU A 288 -2.42 -15.31 19.32
N THR A 289 -1.49 -16.17 19.74
CA THR A 289 -0.77 -16.00 21.02
C THR A 289 0.08 -14.73 21.01
N LEU A 290 0.77 -14.44 19.90
CA LEU A 290 1.60 -13.24 19.76
C LEU A 290 0.76 -11.97 19.91
N PHE A 291 -0.35 -11.84 19.19
CA PHE A 291 -1.17 -10.63 19.23
C PHE A 291 -1.94 -10.47 20.55
N THR A 292 -2.29 -11.56 21.24
CA THR A 292 -3.04 -11.50 22.50
C THR A 292 -2.17 -11.40 23.75
N GLU A 293 -1.04 -12.09 23.79
CA GLU A 293 -0.17 -12.22 24.96
C GLU A 293 1.23 -11.61 24.75
N GLY A 294 1.62 -11.35 23.50
CA GLY A 294 2.94 -10.85 23.15
C GLY A 294 3.17 -9.38 23.52
N THR A 295 4.44 -8.99 23.48
CA THR A 295 4.90 -7.63 23.74
C THR A 295 5.84 -7.17 22.64
N ASP A 296 5.87 -5.87 22.39
CA ASP A 296 6.88 -5.27 21.51
C ASP A 296 8.28 -5.24 22.15
N GLU A 297 9.28 -4.71 21.43
CA GLU A 297 10.67 -4.57 21.88
C GLU A 297 10.84 -3.71 23.14
N PHE A 298 9.83 -2.89 23.48
CA PHE A 298 9.81 -2.05 24.68
C PHE A 298 9.02 -2.69 25.84
N GLY A 299 8.52 -3.91 25.66
CA GLY A 299 7.73 -4.64 26.65
C GLY A 299 6.29 -4.16 26.79
N ARG A 300 5.76 -3.40 25.81
CA ARG A 300 4.35 -2.98 25.78
C ARG A 300 3.49 -4.10 25.17
N PRO A 301 2.33 -4.44 25.74
CA PRO A 301 1.46 -5.48 25.18
C PRO A 301 1.00 -5.14 23.76
N LEU A 302 1.04 -6.12 22.85
CA LEU A 302 0.54 -5.93 21.48
C LEU A 302 -0.97 -5.69 21.46
N ALA A 303 -1.72 -6.34 22.35
CA ALA A 303 -3.16 -6.17 22.51
C ALA A 303 -3.60 -4.74 22.90
N GLU A 304 -2.70 -3.89 23.40
CA GLU A 304 -2.98 -2.47 23.66
C GLU A 304 -2.94 -1.61 22.38
N ARG A 305 -2.42 -2.15 21.27
CA ARG A 305 -2.25 -1.45 19.99
C ARG A 305 -3.06 -2.07 18.86
N TYR A 306 -3.20 -3.39 18.92
CA TYR A 306 -3.88 -4.23 17.94
C TYR A 306 -5.01 -4.98 18.62
N ALA A 307 -6.26 -4.58 18.36
CA ALA A 307 -7.41 -5.32 18.83
C ALA A 307 -7.59 -6.54 17.91
N LEU A 308 -7.03 -7.69 18.27
CA LEU A 308 -7.13 -8.90 17.43
C LEU A 308 -8.58 -9.30 17.19
N GLU A 309 -8.96 -9.38 15.92
CA GLU A 309 -10.29 -9.83 15.49
C GLU A 309 -10.27 -11.28 15.02
N GLY A 310 -9.21 -11.69 14.35
CA GLY A 310 -9.03 -13.07 13.91
C GLY A 310 -7.68 -13.33 13.27
N VAL A 311 -7.33 -14.62 13.21
CA VAL A 311 -6.22 -15.15 12.41
C VAL A 311 -6.77 -16.26 11.52
N ALA A 312 -6.47 -16.18 10.23
CA ALA A 312 -6.88 -17.15 9.23
C ALA A 312 -5.69 -17.50 8.33
N THR A 313 -5.92 -18.43 7.40
CA THR A 313 -4.97 -18.72 6.33
C THR A 313 -5.67 -18.63 4.99
N ASP A 314 -4.91 -18.21 3.99
CA ASP A 314 -5.26 -18.27 2.59
C ASP A 314 -4.07 -18.86 1.82
N GLY A 315 -4.17 -20.14 1.45
CA GLY A 315 -3.07 -20.89 0.88
C GLY A 315 -1.82 -20.80 1.76
N SER A 316 -0.70 -20.34 1.19
CA SER A 316 0.57 -20.16 1.91
C SER A 316 0.68 -18.86 2.69
N VAL A 317 -0.40 -18.11 2.91
CA VAL A 317 -0.40 -16.85 3.66
C VAL A 317 -1.16 -17.02 4.97
N ALA A 318 -0.59 -16.55 6.08
CA ALA A 318 -1.35 -16.34 7.31
C ALA A 318 -1.82 -14.88 7.38
N VAL A 319 -3.11 -14.69 7.61
CA VAL A 319 -3.77 -13.38 7.59
C VAL A 319 -4.24 -13.05 9.00
N VAL A 320 -3.80 -11.90 9.51
CA VAL A 320 -4.22 -11.37 10.82
C VAL A 320 -5.08 -10.14 10.58
N THR A 321 -6.28 -10.14 11.16
CA THR A 321 -7.21 -8.99 11.12
C THR A 321 -7.23 -8.33 12.49
N VAL A 322 -7.02 -7.02 12.52
CA VAL A 322 -6.92 -6.22 13.74
C VAL A 322 -7.72 -4.93 13.64
N GLY A 323 -8.44 -4.59 14.71
CA GLY A 323 -8.94 -3.23 14.90
C GLY A 323 -7.81 -2.30 15.34
N LEU A 324 -7.79 -1.07 14.82
CA LEU A 324 -6.73 -0.09 15.06
C LEU A 324 -7.26 1.18 15.74
N GLU A 325 -6.71 1.54 16.90
CA GLU A 325 -6.97 2.85 17.51
C GLU A 325 -6.15 3.96 16.81
N VAL A 326 -4.94 3.61 16.36
CA VAL A 326 -4.02 4.54 15.66
C VAL A 326 -3.52 3.85 14.40
N PRO A 327 -4.16 4.07 13.23
CA PRO A 327 -3.90 3.26 12.04
C PRO A 327 -2.46 3.34 11.50
N THR A 328 -1.74 4.44 11.76
CA THR A 328 -0.32 4.58 11.39
C THR A 328 0.62 3.65 12.16
N VAL A 329 0.15 3.00 13.22
CA VAL A 329 0.95 2.05 13.99
C VAL A 329 1.44 0.88 13.13
N LEU A 330 0.62 0.38 12.20
CA LEU A 330 0.99 -0.72 11.30
C LEU A 330 2.14 -0.32 10.38
N LEU A 331 2.01 0.83 9.70
CA LEU A 331 3.04 1.31 8.78
C LEU A 331 4.37 1.57 9.50
N ARG A 332 4.29 2.20 10.68
CA ARG A 332 5.47 2.49 11.49
C ARG A 332 6.15 1.20 11.93
N ASP A 333 5.39 0.25 12.45
CA ASP A 333 5.95 -0.99 12.97
C ASP A 333 6.52 -1.86 11.85
N LEU A 334 5.87 -1.91 10.67
CA LEU A 334 6.38 -2.57 9.47
C LEU A 334 7.72 -1.95 9.03
N THR A 335 7.75 -0.64 8.81
CA THR A 335 8.95 0.07 8.31
C THR A 335 10.12 0.08 9.31
N SER A 336 9.83 -0.05 10.60
CA SER A 336 10.84 -0.20 11.65
C SER A 336 11.20 -1.66 11.97
N ARG A 337 10.55 -2.63 11.31
CA ARG A 337 10.66 -4.07 11.59
C ARG A 337 10.50 -4.39 13.07
N GLN A 338 9.54 -3.75 13.71
CA GLN A 338 9.16 -4.06 15.09
C GLN A 338 8.24 -5.27 15.11
N THR A 339 8.25 -6.03 16.20
CA THR A 339 7.28 -7.10 16.42
C THR A 339 5.84 -6.61 16.15
N PRO A 340 5.07 -7.28 15.27
CA PRO A 340 5.23 -8.68 14.81
C PRO A 340 6.02 -8.88 13.49
N PHE A 341 6.70 -7.86 12.97
CA PHE A 341 7.33 -7.86 11.64
C PHE A 341 8.82 -8.25 11.61
N ASP A 342 9.37 -8.79 12.72
CA ASP A 342 10.77 -9.28 12.84
C ASP A 342 10.85 -10.81 12.62
#